data_AF-A0A7X6U001-F1
#
_entry.id   AF-A0A7X6U001-F1
#
_cell.length_a   1.000
_cell.length_b   1.000
_cell.length_c   1.000
_cell.angle_alpha   90.00
_cell.angle_beta   90.00
_cell.angle_gamma   90.00
#
_symmetry.space_group_name_H-M   'P 1'
#
loop_
_entity.id
_entity.type
_entity.pdbx_description
1 polymer ?
#
loop_
_entity_poly.entity_id
_entity_poly.type
_entity_poly.pdbx_seq_one_letter_code
_entity_poly.pdbx_strand_id
1 'polypeptide(L)' 'ALDNIFVERFFRTLKYEDIYLNEYTNPKSLRRGINQYIRLYNEQRPHKSLGYRCPAEYYQQMPMKLAI' A
#
# COMPACT_ATOMS: atom_id res chain seq x y z
N ALA A 1 -15.38 -11.13 12.06
CA ALA A 1 -13.92 -10.93 11.95
C ALA A 1 -13.53 -10.61 10.50
N LEU A 2 -14.08 -9.51 9.95
CA LEU A 2 -13.72 -9.01 8.61
C LEU A 2 -12.91 -7.71 8.69
N ASP A 3 -12.75 -7.15 9.88
CA ASP A 3 -12.24 -5.79 10.08
C ASP A 3 -10.79 -5.61 9.61
N ASN A 4 -10.01 -6.69 9.53
CA ASN A 4 -8.58 -6.63 9.20
C ASN A 4 -8.21 -7.21 7.82
N ILE A 5 -9.18 -7.71 7.03
CA ILE A 5 -8.87 -8.47 5.80
C ILE A 5 -8.10 -7.66 4.75
N PHE A 6 -8.37 -6.35 4.66
CA PHE A 6 -7.67 -5.46 3.72
C PHE A 6 -6.23 -5.18 4.16
N VAL A 7 -6.04 -4.97 5.46
CA VAL A 7 -4.73 -4.74 6.07
C VAL A 7 -3.87 -5.99 5.95
N GLU A 8 -4.42 -7.17 6.21
CA GLU A 8 -3.72 -8.45 6.05
C GLU A 8 -3.32 -8.71 4.60
N ARG A 9 -4.20 -8.42 3.65
CA ARG A 9 -3.89 -8.52 2.21
C ARG A 9 -2.75 -7.59 1.84
N PHE A 10 -2.80 -6.33 2.29
CA PHE A 10 -1.73 -5.36 2.05
C PHE A 10 -0.38 -5.86 2.61
N PHE A 11 -0.36 -6.30 3.88
CA PHE A 11 0.88 -6.78 4.51
C PHE A 11 1.42 -8.05 3.85
N ARG A 12 0.55 -8.94 3.36
CA ARG A 12 0.99 -10.09 2.57
C ARG A 12 1.72 -9.61 1.31
N THR A 13 1.11 -8.73 0.52
CA THR A 13 1.74 -8.23 -0.71
C THR A 13 3.06 -7.51 -0.43
N LEU A 14 3.11 -6.62 0.56
CA LEU A 14 4.34 -5.92 0.97
C LEU A 14 5.47 -6.90 1.32
N LYS A 15 5.17 -7.97 2.06
CA LYS A 15 6.19 -8.95 2.44
C LYS A 15 6.77 -9.67 1.22
N TYR A 16 5.93 -10.13 0.31
CA TYR A 16 6.35 -10.92 -0.84
C TYR A 16 7.02 -10.08 -1.94
N GLU A 17 6.58 -8.85 -2.15
CA GLU A 17 7.09 -8.01 -3.23
C GLU A 17 8.27 -7.10 -2.82
N ASP A 18 8.51 -6.91 -1.52
CA ASP A 18 9.59 -6.05 -1.03
C ASP A 18 10.44 -6.72 0.06
N ILE A 19 9.86 -7.01 1.23
CA ILE A 19 10.65 -7.38 2.42
C ILE A 19 11.43 -8.69 2.21
N TYR A 20 10.81 -9.71 1.60
CA TYR A 20 11.47 -11.00 1.35
C TYR A 20 12.45 -10.96 0.18
N LEU A 21 12.41 -9.93 -0.66
CA LEU A 21 13.31 -9.80 -1.81
C LEU A 21 14.54 -8.92 -1.52
N ASN A 22 14.39 -7.91 -0.66
CA ASN A 22 15.38 -6.84 -0.51
C ASN A 22 16.36 -7.01 0.68
N GLU A 23 16.30 -8.13 1.42
CA GLU A 23 17.19 -8.49 2.55
C GLU A 23 17.73 -7.28 3.36
N TYR A 24 16.84 -6.48 3.94
CA TYR A 24 17.24 -5.27 4.62
C TYR A 24 18.14 -5.55 5.84
N THR A 25 19.36 -5.04 5.81
CA THR A 25 20.38 -5.29 6.84
C THR A 25 20.21 -4.47 8.12
N ASN A 26 19.39 -3.41 8.09
CA ASN A 26 19.18 -2.54 9.26
C ASN A 26 17.81 -1.86 9.23
N PRO A 27 17.30 -1.41 10.40
CA PRO A 27 15.99 -0.77 10.48
C PRO A 27 15.84 0.51 9.64
N LYS A 28 16.93 1.26 9.43
CA LYS A 28 16.89 2.51 8.65
C LYS A 28 16.67 2.23 7.16
N SER A 29 17.35 1.23 6.59
CA SER A 29 17.12 0.81 5.19
C SER A 29 15.73 0.20 5.01
N LEU A 30 15.29 -0.65 5.94
CA LEU A 30 13.94 -1.21 5.94
C LEU A 30 12.86 -0.11 5.91
N ARG A 31 12.98 0.91 6.78
CA ARG A 31 12.01 2.01 6.83
C ARG A 31 11.97 2.81 5.54
N ARG A 32 13.13 3.04 4.91
CA ARG A 32 13.20 3.71 3.60
C ARG A 32 12.53 2.87 2.51
N GLY A 33 12.81 1.56 2.48
CA GLY A 33 12.20 0.62 1.55
C GLY A 33 10.68 0.56 1.67
N ILE A 34 10.16 0.38 2.89
CA ILE A 34 8.73 0.38 3.17
C ILE A 34 8.07 1.70 2.72
N ASN A 35 8.68 2.85 3.04
CA ASN A 35 8.15 4.15 2.60
C ASN A 35 8.07 4.26 1.08
N GLN A 36 9.10 3.78 0.37
CA GLN A 36 9.12 3.76 -1.08
C GLN A 36 8.03 2.83 -1.62
N TYR A 37 7.91 1.62 -1.08
CA TYR A 37 6.88 0.66 -1.49
C TYR A 37 5.46 1.21 -1.27
N ILE A 38 5.18 1.81 -0.10
CA ILE A 38 3.87 2.43 0.19
C ILE A 38 3.56 3.53 -0.81
N ARG A 39 4.55 4.35 -1.16
CA ARG A 39 4.38 5.41 -2.17
C ARG A 39 4.03 4.81 -3.53
N LEU A 40 4.76 3.80 -3.99
CA LEU A 40 4.47 3.10 -5.25
C LEU A 40 3.07 2.47 -5.23
N TYR A 41 2.71 1.79 -4.14
CA TYR A 41 1.40 1.18 -3.97
C TYR A 41 0.26 2.21 -4.04
N ASN A 42 0.41 3.36 -3.39
CA ASN A 42 -0.63 4.37 -3.33
C ASN A 42 -0.70 5.27 -4.57
N GLU A 43 0.43 5.59 -5.20
CA GLU A 43 0.49 6.60 -6.26
C GLU A 43 0.60 5.99 -7.66
N GLN A 44 1.04 4.74 -7.79
CA GLN A 44 1.42 4.17 -9.10
C GLN A 44 0.80 2.81 -9.41
N ARG A 45 0.25 2.08 -8.43
CA ARG A 45 -0.34 0.75 -8.66
C ARG A 45 -1.85 0.82 -8.92
N PRO A 46 -2.32 0.47 -10.13
CA PRO A 46 -3.75 0.34 -10.39
C PRO A 46 -4.38 -0.83 -9.63
N HIS A 47 -5.54 -0.61 -9.03
CA HIS A 47 -6.31 -1.68 -8.38
C HIS A 47 -7.60 -1.95 -9.14
N LYS A 48 -7.85 -3.22 -9.47
CA LYS A 48 -9.10 -3.64 -10.13
C LYS A 48 -10.35 -3.22 -9.34
N SER A 49 -10.30 -3.31 -8.01
CA SER A 49 -11.39 -2.88 -7.12
C SER A 49 -11.66 -1.37 -7.15
N LEU A 50 -10.70 -0.56 -7.61
CA LEU A 50 -10.81 0.89 -7.74
C LEU A 50 -11.07 1.34 -9.19
N GLY A 51 -11.42 0.40 -10.08
CA GLY A 51 -11.61 0.67 -11.50
C GLY A 51 -10.29 0.95 -12.22
N TYR A 52 -9.22 0.23 -11.86
CA TYR A 52 -7.86 0.42 -12.40
C TYR A 52 -7.27 1.82 -12.14
N ARG A 53 -7.69 2.47 -11.06
CA ARG A 53 -7.04 3.66 -10.50
C ARG A 53 -6.13 3.29 -9.34
N CYS A 54 -5.16 4.14 -9.06
CA CYS A 54 -4.34 4.05 -7.85
C CYS A 54 -5.11 4.58 -6.63
N PRO A 55 -4.77 4.16 -5.40
CA PRO A 55 -5.45 4.62 -4.20
C PRO A 55 -5.47 6.15 -4.06
N ALA A 56 -4.35 6.81 -4.31
CA ALA A 56 -4.25 8.26 -4.25
C ALA A 56 -5.24 8.94 -5.22
N GLU A 57 -5.32 8.48 -6.46
CA GLU A 57 -6.25 9.02 -7.47
C GLU A 57 -7.72 8.80 -7.07
N TYR A 58 -8.04 7.61 -6.55
CA TYR A 58 -9.39 7.27 -6.13
C TYR A 58 -9.87 8.13 -4.96
N TYR A 59 -9.04 8.32 -3.94
CA TYR A 59 -9.41 9.08 -2.74
C TYR A 59 -9.29 10.60 -2.92
N GLN A 60 -8.41 11.10 -3.80
CA GLN A 60 -8.38 12.53 -4.14
C GLN A 60 -9.66 13.00 -4.84
N GLN A 61 -10.35 12.11 -5.55
CA GLN A 61 -11.62 12.39 -6.22
C GLN A 61 -12.84 12.20 -5.29
N MET A 62 -12.65 11.69 -4.07
CA MET A 62 -13.71 11.59 -3.08
C MET A 62 -13.85 12.90 -2.30
N PRO A 63 -15.04 13.53 -2.25
CA PRO A 63 -15.25 14.69 -1.39
C PRO A 63 -15.01 14.30 0.08
N MET A 64 -14.35 15.19 0.83
CA MET A 64 -13.98 15.13 2.27
C MET A 64 -15.18 14.99 3.24
N LYS A 65 -16.31 14.40 2.82
CA LYS A 65 -17.46 14.06 3.67
C LYS A 65 -17.60 12.58 3.97
N LEU A 66 -16.80 11.70 3.35
CA LEU A 66 -16.82 10.25 3.62
C LEU A 66 -15.50 9.71 4.21
N ALA A 67 -14.49 10.55 4.40
CA ALA A 67 -13.37 10.21 5.26
C ALA A 67 -13.82 10.49 6.71
N ILE A 68 -14.09 9.41 7.44
CA ILE A 68 -14.63 9.35 8.80
C ILE A 68 -13.85 10.26 9.75
#